data_AF-A0A4R1Z715-F1
#
_entry.id   AF-A0A4R1Z715-F1
#
_cell.length_a   1.000
_cell.length_b   1.000
_cell.length_c   1.000
_cell.angle_alpha   90.00
_cell.angle_beta   90.00
_cell.angle_gamma   90.00
#
_symmetry.space_group_name_H-M   'P 1'
#
loop_
_entity.id
_entity.type
_entity.pdbx_description
1 polymer ?
#
loop_
_entity_poly.entity_id
_entity_poly.type
_entity_poly.pdbx_seq_one_letter_code
_entity_poly.pdbx_strand_id
1 'polypeptide(L)'
;MAFVPDAGLLRILALIDADLTHIAVSTDAPTETDTQLPTEFARKEVTLSFTDGYTVVKETYFDETEANGLIGGWGTFGVNATDDADTGTLIIAGPSDFTKTNIDSLTLSAEITIRRAST
;
A
#
# COMPACT_ATOMS: atom_id res chain seq x y z
N MET A 1 20.00 -7.50 22.82
CA MET A 1 19.13 -6.79 21.85
C MET A 1 19.89 -5.57 21.37
N ALA A 2 20.14 -5.45 20.06
CA ALA A 2 20.88 -4.30 19.54
C ALA A 2 20.00 -3.05 19.57
N PHE A 3 20.51 -1.94 20.10
CA PHE A 3 19.79 -0.68 20.12
C PHE A 3 19.84 -0.04 18.73
N VAL A 4 18.66 0.22 18.16
CA VAL A 4 18.55 1.02 16.92
C VAL A 4 18.36 2.48 17.32
N PRO A 5 19.31 3.38 17.01
CA PRO A 5 19.16 4.80 17.28
C PRO A 5 18.03 5.39 16.43
N ASP A 6 17.51 6.56 16.82
CA ASP A 6 16.43 7.26 16.08
C ASP A 6 16.79 7.47 14.60
N ALA A 7 18.05 7.83 14.32
CA ALA A 7 18.57 7.94 12.96
C ALA A 7 18.46 6.63 12.15
N GLY A 8 18.57 5.48 12.83
CA GLY A 8 18.35 4.18 12.22
C GLY A 8 16.89 3.94 11.86
N LEU A 9 15.95 4.34 12.74
CA LEU A 9 14.52 4.23 12.45
C LEU A 9 14.11 5.14 11.29
N LEU A 10 14.60 6.38 11.27
CA LEU A 10 14.37 7.30 10.15
C LEU A 10 14.96 6.78 8.84
N ARG A 11 16.11 6.10 8.89
CA ARG A 11 16.69 5.48 7.70
C ARG A 11 15.81 4.35 7.17
N ILE A 12 15.26 3.51 8.05
CA ILE A 12 14.32 2.45 7.64
C ILE A 12 13.06 3.09 7.03
N LEU A 13 12.52 4.15 7.65
CA LEU A 13 11.36 4.85 7.12
C LEU A 13 11.62 5.40 5.72
N ALA A 14 12.78 6.04 5.51
CA ALA A 14 13.16 6.58 4.21
C ALA A 14 13.34 5.50 3.14
N LEU A 15 13.75 4.29 3.52
CA LEU A 15 13.83 3.15 2.59
C LEU A 15 12.43 2.64 2.24
N ILE A 16 11.54 2.48 3.23
CA ILE A 16 10.15 2.09 2.99
C ILE A 16 9.44 3.12 2.09
N ASP A 17 9.62 4.41 2.37
CA ASP A 17 9.08 5.48 1.55
C ASP A 17 9.59 5.40 0.11
N ALA A 18 10.90 5.20 -0.10
CA ALA A 18 11.47 5.09 -1.43
C ALA A 18 10.99 3.84 -2.19
N ASP A 19 10.80 2.72 -1.49
CA ASP A 19 10.49 1.44 -2.13
C ASP A 19 9.00 1.29 -2.44
N LEU A 20 8.10 1.91 -1.68
CA LEU A 20 6.65 1.84 -1.89
C LEU A 20 6.19 2.81 -2.96
N THR A 21 5.83 2.25 -4.12
CA THR A 21 5.56 3.04 -5.34
C THR A 21 4.16 2.83 -5.88
N HIS A 22 3.45 1.75 -5.56
CA HIS A 22 2.11 1.47 -6.11
C HIS A 22 1.12 1.02 -5.03
N ILE A 23 -0.16 1.28 -5.29
CA ILE A 23 -1.29 0.73 -4.53
C ILE A 23 -2.20 -0.01 -5.51
N ALA A 24 -2.66 -1.19 -5.13
CA ALA A 24 -3.57 -2.01 -5.92
C ALA A 24 -4.78 -2.46 -5.11
N VAL A 25 -5.81 -2.90 -5.84
CA VAL A 25 -7.06 -3.44 -5.31
C VAL A 25 -7.38 -4.80 -5.92
N SER A 26 -8.10 -5.60 -5.14
CA SER A 26 -8.52 -6.94 -5.48
C SER A 26 -10.00 -7.18 -5.25
N THR A 27 -10.57 -8.14 -5.97
CA THR A 27 -11.94 -8.60 -5.71
C THR A 27 -12.02 -9.49 -4.46
N ASP A 28 -10.95 -10.23 -4.16
CA ASP A 28 -10.84 -11.10 -2.99
C ASP A 28 -10.00 -10.45 -1.87
N ALA A 29 -10.28 -10.83 -0.63
CA ALA A 29 -9.52 -10.36 0.53
C ALA A 29 -8.15 -11.09 0.62
N PRO A 30 -7.05 -10.36 0.85
CA PRO A 30 -5.74 -10.97 1.09
C PRO A 30 -5.66 -11.67 2.44
N THR A 31 -4.80 -12.69 2.51
CA THR A 31 -4.44 -13.44 3.72
C THR A 31 -3.02 -13.08 4.16
N GLU A 32 -2.67 -13.42 5.41
CA GLU A 32 -1.34 -13.10 5.96
C GLU A 32 -0.18 -13.80 5.24
N THR A 33 -0.45 -14.86 4.48
CA THR A 33 0.58 -15.62 3.75
C THR A 33 0.74 -15.18 2.30
N ASP A 34 -0.10 -14.28 1.82
CA ASP A 34 -0.07 -13.88 0.42
C ASP A 34 1.15 -13.02 0.12
N THR A 35 1.84 -13.35 -0.97
CA THR A 35 2.96 -12.58 -1.52
C THR A 35 2.54 -11.67 -2.66
N GLN A 36 1.28 -11.79 -3.09
CA GLN A 36 0.63 -11.04 -4.17
C GLN A 36 -0.82 -10.78 -3.77
N LEU A 37 -1.46 -9.77 -4.36
CA LEU A 37 -2.85 -9.47 -4.03
C LEU A 37 -3.76 -10.42 -4.84
N PRO A 38 -4.63 -11.23 -4.20
CA PRO A 38 -5.42 -12.22 -4.92
C PRO A 38 -6.42 -11.54 -5.85
N THR A 39 -6.58 -11.99 -7.10
CA THR A 39 -7.53 -11.37 -8.06
C THR A 39 -7.38 -9.85 -8.19
N GLU A 40 -6.13 -9.38 -8.24
CA GLU A 40 -5.82 -7.99 -8.52
C GLU A 40 -6.43 -7.55 -9.87
N PHE A 41 -7.13 -6.42 -9.87
CA PHE A 41 -7.80 -5.92 -11.08
C PHE A 41 -7.54 -4.44 -11.39
N ALA A 42 -6.96 -3.70 -10.45
CA ALA A 42 -6.51 -2.35 -10.69
C ALA A 42 -5.31 -2.03 -9.79
N ARG A 43 -4.33 -1.36 -10.38
CA ARG A 43 -3.11 -0.88 -9.74
C ARG A 43 -2.77 0.48 -10.30
N LYS A 44 -2.20 1.33 -9.45
CA LYS A 44 -1.78 2.66 -9.86
C LYS A 44 -0.63 3.15 -8.99
N GLU A 45 0.25 3.95 -9.60
CA GLU A 45 1.34 4.61 -8.90
C GLU A 45 0.82 5.47 -7.73
N VAL A 46 1.62 5.56 -6.67
CA VAL A 46 1.39 6.49 -5.56
C VAL A 46 1.53 7.91 -6.05
N THR A 47 0.45 8.67 -5.95
CA THR A 47 0.41 10.08 -6.39
C THR A 47 0.85 11.05 -5.30
N LEU A 48 0.77 10.65 -4.04
CA LEU A 48 1.13 11.49 -2.90
C LEU A 48 1.88 10.66 -1.86
N SER A 49 3.06 11.14 -1.49
CA SER A 49 3.82 10.63 -0.36
C SER A 49 4.18 11.78 0.57
N PHE A 50 3.93 11.61 1.86
CA PHE A 50 4.47 12.51 2.87
C PHE A 50 4.91 11.74 4.11
N THR A 51 5.88 12.31 4.80
CA THR A 51 6.39 11.78 6.07
C THR A 51 6.07 12.77 7.17
N ASP A 52 5.49 12.27 8.26
CA ASP A 52 5.32 13.00 9.51
C ASP A 52 5.94 12.20 10.66
N GLY A 53 7.04 12.72 11.22
CA GLY A 53 7.80 12.04 12.27
C GLY A 53 8.33 10.67 11.84
N TYR A 54 7.75 9.60 12.41
CA TYR A 54 8.09 8.20 12.13
C TYR A 54 7.05 7.47 11.29
N THR A 55 6.15 8.23 10.67
CA THR A 55 5.07 7.73 9.83
C THR A 55 5.27 8.19 8.40
N VAL A 56 5.13 7.28 7.44
CA VAL A 56 4.96 7.60 6.03
C VAL A 56 3.52 7.30 5.62
N VAL A 57 2.93 8.22 4.86
CA VAL A 57 1.61 8.07 4.28
C VAL A 57 1.75 8.06 2.76
N LYS A 58 1.12 7.06 2.13
CA LYS A 58 1.12 6.84 0.69
C LYS A 58 -0.30 6.85 0.19
N GLU A 59 -0.60 7.68 -0.82
CA GLU A 59 -1.94 7.80 -1.36
C GLU A 59 -2.00 7.66 -2.88
N THR A 60 -3.06 7.00 -3.32
CA THR A 60 -3.43 6.85 -4.72
C THR A 60 -4.91 7.17 -4.88
N TYR A 61 -5.21 7.95 -5.92
CA TYR A 61 -6.57 8.33 -6.31
C TYR A 61 -7.01 7.53 -7.54
N PHE A 62 -8.16 6.87 -7.43
CA PHE A 62 -8.89 6.22 -8.51
C PHE A 62 -10.13 7.06 -8.85
N ASP A 63 -10.21 7.51 -10.10
CA ASP A 63 -11.33 8.30 -10.60
C ASP A 63 -12.57 7.44 -10.88
N GLU A 64 -13.65 8.05 -11.38
CA GLU A 64 -14.92 7.38 -11.68
C GLU A 64 -14.80 6.28 -12.74
N THR A 65 -13.73 6.25 -13.53
CA THR A 65 -13.51 5.27 -14.59
C THR A 65 -12.63 4.10 -14.16
N GLU A 66 -11.88 4.25 -13.07
CA GLU A 66 -10.90 3.29 -12.58
C GLU A 66 -11.42 2.45 -11.41
N ALA A 67 -10.82 1.26 -11.20
CA ALA A 67 -11.06 0.40 -10.05
C ALA A 67 -12.55 0.12 -9.72
N ASN A 68 -13.41 0.13 -10.74
CA ASN A 68 -14.84 -0.10 -10.58
C ASN A 68 -15.12 -1.59 -10.36
N GLY A 69 -15.92 -1.91 -9.35
CA GLY A 69 -16.22 -3.28 -8.95
C GLY A 69 -16.17 -3.49 -7.43
N LEU A 70 -16.30 -4.75 -7.02
CA LEU A 70 -16.11 -5.14 -5.63
C LEU A 70 -14.62 -5.03 -5.27
N ILE A 71 -14.33 -4.33 -4.18
CA ILE A 71 -13.01 -4.22 -3.58
C ILE A 71 -13.03 -5.05 -2.30
N GLY A 72 -12.62 -6.31 -2.43
CA GLY A 72 -12.43 -7.25 -1.33
C GLY A 72 -11.11 -7.06 -0.59
N GLY A 73 -10.15 -6.39 -1.22
CA GLY A 73 -8.89 -6.05 -0.58
C GLY A 73 -8.08 -4.99 -1.31
N TRP A 74 -7.00 -4.59 -0.65
CA TRP A 74 -6.02 -3.64 -1.16
C TRP A 74 -4.61 -4.05 -0.71
N GLY A 75 -3.61 -3.54 -1.42
CA GLY A 75 -2.21 -3.73 -1.04
C GLY A 75 -1.28 -2.66 -1.56
N THR A 76 -0.17 -2.45 -0.86
CA THR A 76 0.93 -1.59 -1.31
C THR A 76 2.08 -2.43 -1.85
N PHE A 77 2.64 -1.96 -2.96
CA PHE A 77 3.67 -2.65 -3.70
C PHE A 77 4.90 -1.77 -3.85
N GLY A 78 6.04 -2.45 -3.77
CA GLY A 78 7.35 -1.85 -4.01
C GLY A 78 8.27 -2.75 -4.79
N VAL A 79 9.53 -2.33 -4.91
CA VAL A 79 10.64 -3.13 -5.49
C VAL A 79 10.30 -3.71 -6.88
N ASN A 80 10.52 -2.92 -7.93
CA ASN A 80 10.18 -3.26 -9.32
C ASN A 80 8.66 -3.42 -9.58
N ALA A 81 7.81 -2.84 -8.75
CA ALA A 81 6.38 -2.70 -9.06
C ALA A 81 6.21 -1.79 -10.28
N THR A 82 5.28 -2.16 -11.16
CA THR A 82 4.85 -1.39 -12.34
C THR A 82 3.33 -1.27 -12.31
N ASP A 83 2.72 -0.60 -13.29
CA ASP A 83 1.26 -0.52 -13.42
C ASP A 83 0.60 -1.87 -13.78
N ASP A 84 1.38 -2.87 -14.22
CA ASP A 84 0.88 -4.20 -14.49
C ASP A 84 0.68 -5.01 -13.20
N ALA A 85 -0.41 -5.77 -13.15
CA ALA A 85 -0.72 -6.66 -12.04
C ALA A 85 0.36 -7.72 -11.81
N ASP A 86 0.44 -8.25 -10.58
CA ASP A 86 1.40 -9.27 -10.16
C ASP A 86 2.89 -8.88 -10.27
N THR A 87 3.18 -7.59 -10.45
CA THR A 87 4.57 -7.06 -10.46
C THR A 87 5.00 -6.50 -9.10
N GLY A 88 6.29 -6.57 -8.84
CA GLY A 88 6.91 -6.09 -7.61
C GLY A 88 6.70 -7.01 -6.41
N THR A 89 6.83 -6.43 -5.21
CA THR A 89 6.68 -7.13 -3.92
C THR A 89 5.53 -6.52 -3.14
N LEU A 90 4.59 -7.34 -2.69
CA LEU A 90 3.55 -6.94 -1.74
C LEU A 90 4.19 -6.70 -0.36
N ILE A 91 4.01 -5.50 0.19
CA ILE A 91 4.59 -5.12 1.49
C ILE A 91 3.53 -5.08 2.58
N ILE A 92 2.36 -4.52 2.28
CA ILE A 92 1.21 -4.44 3.19
C ILE A 92 -0.04 -4.77 2.41
N ALA A 93 -0.94 -5.53 3.02
CA ALA A 93 -2.24 -5.83 2.46
C ALA A 93 -3.31 -5.77 3.55
N GLY A 94 -4.54 -5.49 3.16
CA GLY A 94 -5.67 -5.49 4.07
C GLY A 94 -6.98 -5.89 3.38
N PRO A 95 -7.92 -6.51 4.11
CA PRO A 95 -9.25 -6.77 3.60
C PRO A 95 -10.05 -5.47 3.50
N SER A 96 -11.02 -5.46 2.60
CA SER A 96 -12.06 -4.44 2.50
C SER A 96 -13.37 -5.09 2.05
N ASP A 97 -14.48 -4.37 2.15
CA ASP A 97 -15.78 -4.83 1.66
C ASP A 97 -16.60 -3.64 1.19
N PHE A 98 -16.25 -3.12 0.01
CA PHE A 98 -16.92 -2.00 -0.61
C PHE A 98 -16.99 -2.19 -2.12
N THR A 99 -18.07 -1.76 -2.75
CA THR A 99 -18.20 -1.76 -4.21
C THR A 99 -18.12 -0.34 -4.73
N LYS A 100 -17.10 -0.06 -5.54
CA LYS A 100 -16.94 1.22 -6.24
C LYS A 100 -17.74 1.19 -7.54
N THR A 101 -18.53 2.22 -7.80
CA THR A 101 -19.25 2.38 -9.07
C THR A 101 -18.67 3.51 -9.91
N ASN A 102 -19.17 3.65 -11.14
CA ASN A 102 -18.70 4.65 -12.10
C ASN A 102 -19.18 6.08 -11.85
N ILE A 103 -19.73 6.34 -10.65
CA ILE A 103 -20.06 7.68 -10.15
C ILE A 103 -19.29 8.01 -8.87
N ASP A 104 -18.51 7.05 -8.36
CA ASP A 104 -17.74 7.19 -7.14
C ASP A 104 -16.26 7.39 -7.49
N SER A 105 -15.56 8.18 -6.68
CA SER A 105 -14.11 8.22 -6.64
C SER A 105 -13.60 7.55 -5.37
N LEU A 106 -12.36 7.08 -5.39
CA LEU A 106 -11.74 6.39 -4.27
C LEU A 106 -10.31 6.90 -4.07
N THR A 107 -10.00 7.36 -2.85
CA THR A 107 -8.62 7.53 -2.41
C THR A 107 -8.28 6.42 -1.45
N LEU A 108 -7.22 5.66 -1.77
CA LEU A 108 -6.62 4.72 -0.83
C LEU A 108 -5.40 5.38 -0.20
N SER A 109 -5.33 5.30 1.13
CA SER A 109 -4.26 5.86 1.95
C SER A 109 -3.68 4.76 2.82
N ALA A 110 -2.40 4.48 2.64
CA ALA A 110 -1.64 3.52 3.45
C ALA A 110 -0.71 4.27 4.39
N GLU A 111 -0.92 4.08 5.70
CA GLU A 111 -0.12 4.69 6.76
C GLU A 111 0.81 3.65 7.39
N ILE A 112 2.10 3.97 7.45
CA ILE A 112 3.13 3.07 7.97
C ILE A 112 3.94 3.79 9.03
N THR A 113 3.76 3.37 10.27
CA THR A 113 4.51 3.89 11.42
C THR A 113 5.59 2.91 11.85
N ILE A 114 6.82 3.41 11.91
CA ILE A 114 7.92 2.67 12.53
C ILE A 114 8.01 3.03 14.00
N ARG A 115 8.00 2.00 14.85
CA ARG A 115 8.20 2.15 16.29
C ARG A 115 9.15 1.10 16.81
N ARG A 116 9.80 1.40 17.93
CA ARG A 116 10.55 0.40 18.69
C ARG A 116 9.57 -0.61 19.26
N ALA A 117 9.95 -1.89 19.20
CA ALA A 117 9.23 -2.92 19.93
C ALA A 117 9.34 -2.61 21.43
N SER A 118 8.20 -2.42 22.09
CA SER A 118 8.13 -2.39 23.56
C SER A 118 8.31 -3.82 24.07
N THR A 119 9.44 -4.08 24.75
CA THR A 119 9.67 -5.32 25.51
C THR A 119 8.96 -5.27 26.85
#